data_AF-A0A423XQ73-F1
#
_entry.id   AF-A0A423XQ73-F1
#
_cell.length_a   1.000
_cell.length_b   1.000
_cell.length_c   1.000
_cell.angle_alpha   90.00
_cell.angle_beta   90.00
_cell.angle_gamma   90.00
#
_symmetry.space_group_name_H-M   'P 1'
#
loop_
_entity.id
_entity.type
_entity.pdbx_description
1 polymer ?
#
loop_
_entity_poly.entity_id
_entity_poly.type
_entity_poly.pdbx_seq_one_letter_code
_entity_poly.pdbx_strand_id
1 'polypeptide(L)'
;MKISLTIAVDDRKLSKTYNKLYPELKVLTTQLSSYEPKHPIGEVITVIVTDTEKDGYFREDSKDGTFTYFFGMEAIHDEALLKTKLLGYLETAIEKTAFTLPDHEKYKMIFSQWKKDHM
;
A
#
# COMPACT_ATOMS: atom_id res chain seq x y z
N MET A 1 -3.25 12.96 -6.44
CA MET A 1 -2.41 12.59 -5.28
C MET A 1 -1.67 11.31 -5.61
N LYS A 2 -0.37 11.22 -5.31
CA LYS A 2 0.43 10.04 -5.65
C LYS A 2 0.32 8.98 -4.55
N ILE A 3 -0.05 7.76 -4.90
CA ILE A 3 -0.11 6.62 -3.98
C ILE A 3 0.97 5.62 -4.40
N SER A 4 1.80 5.19 -3.46
CA SER A 4 2.89 4.26 -3.75
C SER A 4 3.09 3.24 -2.64
N LEU A 5 3.57 2.06 -3.03
CA LEU A 5 3.94 0.98 -2.14
C LEU A 5 5.34 0.49 -2.50
N THR A 6 6.21 0.45 -1.50
CA THR A 6 7.58 -0.04 -1.63
C THR A 6 7.92 -0.95 -0.46
N ILE A 7 8.92 -1.79 -0.66
CA ILE A 7 9.48 -2.61 0.41
C ILE A 7 10.96 -2.26 0.60
N ALA A 8 11.40 -2.19 1.84
CA ALA A 8 12.79 -2.04 2.25
C ALA A 8 13.15 -3.28 3.05
N VAL A 9 13.71 -4.29 2.39
CA VAL A 9 13.88 -5.64 2.98
C VAL A 9 15.33 -6.12 2.90
N ASP A 10 15.78 -6.80 3.94
CA ASP A 10 17.09 -7.45 4.02
C ASP A 10 17.06 -8.87 3.43
N ASP A 11 15.92 -9.57 3.50
CA ASP A 11 15.78 -10.91 2.93
C ASP A 11 15.75 -10.88 1.40
N ARG A 12 16.76 -11.52 0.80
CA ARG A 12 16.95 -11.58 -0.65
C ARG A 12 15.85 -12.36 -1.37
N LYS A 13 15.28 -13.40 -0.75
CA LYS A 13 14.21 -14.20 -1.37
C LYS A 13 12.92 -13.41 -1.40
N LEU A 14 12.57 -12.74 -0.30
CA LEU A 14 11.45 -11.81 -0.21
C LEU A 14 11.56 -10.70 -1.27
N SER A 15 12.73 -10.07 -1.38
CA SER A 15 12.98 -9.06 -2.43
C SER A 15 12.72 -9.61 -3.84
N LYS A 16 13.18 -10.83 -4.14
CA LYS A 16 12.92 -11.47 -5.44
C LYS A 16 11.44 -11.78 -5.66
N THR A 17 10.72 -12.25 -4.64
CA THR A 17 9.28 -12.52 -4.74
C THR A 17 8.50 -11.22 -4.98
N TYR A 18 8.83 -10.15 -4.27
CA TYR A 18 8.24 -8.83 -4.52
C TYR A 18 8.49 -8.31 -5.94
N ASN A 19 9.71 -8.48 -6.46
CA ASN A 19 10.02 -8.01 -7.82
C ASN A 19 9.16 -8.68 -8.91
N LYS A 20 8.66 -9.91 -8.66
CA LYS A 20 7.69 -10.55 -9.55
C LYS A 20 6.29 -9.91 -9.46
N LEU A 21 5.88 -9.50 -8.26
CA LEU A 21 4.60 -8.84 -7.99
C LEU A 21 4.60 -7.35 -8.37
N TYR A 22 5.78 -6.71 -8.42
CA TYR A 22 5.92 -5.28 -8.61
C TYR A 22 5.15 -4.72 -9.82
N PRO A 23 5.18 -5.32 -11.03
CA PRO A 23 4.42 -4.81 -12.18
C PRO A 23 2.92 -4.73 -11.90
N GLU A 24 2.36 -5.74 -11.25
CA GLU A 24 0.94 -5.82 -10.91
C GLU A 24 0.57 -4.79 -9.80
N LEU A 25 1.40 -4.69 -8.75
CA LEU A 25 1.23 -3.68 -7.69
C LEU A 25 1.37 -2.24 -8.24
N LYS A 26 2.21 -2.05 -9.27
CA LYS A 26 2.35 -0.78 -9.97
C LYS A 26 1.09 -0.40 -10.73
N VAL A 27 0.38 -1.35 -11.34
CA VAL A 27 -0.92 -1.09 -11.98
C VAL A 27 -1.93 -0.61 -10.94
N LEU A 28 -2.06 -1.31 -9.81
CA LEU A 28 -2.96 -0.91 -8.73
C LEU A 28 -2.64 0.49 -8.19
N THR A 29 -1.40 0.75 -7.82
CA THR A 29 -0.98 2.06 -7.29
C THR A 29 -1.17 3.19 -8.30
N THR A 30 -1.04 2.90 -9.60
CA THR A 30 -1.37 3.86 -10.68
C THR A 30 -2.86 4.14 -10.75
N GLN A 31 -3.72 3.13 -10.66
CA GLN A 31 -5.18 3.30 -10.63
C GLN A 31 -5.65 4.05 -9.38
N LEU A 32 -5.04 3.79 -8.23
CA LEU A 32 -5.32 4.54 -7.00
C LEU A 32 -4.89 6.01 -7.16
N SER A 33 -3.73 6.25 -7.77
CA SER A 33 -3.20 7.60 -8.00
C SER A 33 -3.99 8.41 -9.03
N SER A 34 -4.72 7.76 -9.94
CA SER A 34 -5.53 8.44 -10.96
C SER A 34 -6.86 8.95 -10.44
N TYR A 35 -7.29 8.52 -9.24
CA TYR A 35 -8.43 9.13 -8.58
C TYR A 35 -8.03 10.49 -8.00
N GLU A 36 -8.78 11.53 -8.38
CA GLU A 36 -8.69 12.86 -7.81
C GLU A 36 -9.72 13.00 -6.67
N PRO A 37 -9.28 13.08 -5.40
CA PRO A 37 -10.19 13.24 -4.27
C PRO A 37 -10.98 14.54 -4.37
N LYS A 38 -12.24 14.51 -3.95
CA LYS A 38 -13.08 15.73 -3.92
C LYS A 38 -12.53 16.78 -2.96
N HIS A 39 -11.95 16.32 -1.85
CA HIS A 39 -11.31 17.15 -0.85
C HIS A 39 -9.86 16.68 -0.69
N PRO A 40 -8.92 17.19 -1.51
CA PRO A 40 -7.53 16.79 -1.42
C PRO A 40 -6.93 17.26 -0.10
N ILE A 41 -6.42 16.32 0.69
CA ILE A 41 -5.81 16.56 2.02
C ILE A 41 -4.29 16.35 2.04
N GLY A 42 -3.70 16.06 0.87
CA GLY A 42 -2.26 15.86 0.73
C GLY A 42 -1.85 15.56 -0.70
N GLU A 43 -0.54 15.50 -0.90
CA GLU A 43 0.08 15.31 -2.20
C GLU A 43 0.43 13.84 -2.44
N VAL A 44 0.82 13.12 -1.38
CA VAL A 44 1.39 11.78 -1.47
C VAL A 44 0.93 10.89 -0.32
N ILE A 45 0.63 9.63 -0.63
CA ILE A 45 0.62 8.49 0.31
C ILE A 45 1.76 7.55 -0.07
N THR A 46 2.64 7.27 0.89
CA THR A 46 3.73 6.30 0.72
C THR A 46 3.58 5.19 1.75
N VAL A 47 3.51 3.96 1.28
CA VAL A 47 3.53 2.76 2.12
C VAL A 47 4.90 2.11 2.00
N ILE A 48 5.58 1.94 3.13
CA ILE A 48 6.89 1.33 3.24
C ILE A 48 6.76 0.09 4.11
N VAL A 49 7.07 -1.08 3.55
CA VAL A 49 7.05 -2.35 4.29
C VAL A 49 8.49 -2.81 4.53
N THR A 50 8.83 -3.19 5.75
CA THR A 50 10.17 -3.70 6.11
C THR A 50 10.09 -5.08 6.76
N ASP A 51 11.10 -5.90 6.54
CA ASP A 51 11.28 -7.20 7.22
C ASP A 51 12.21 -7.15 8.44
N THR A 52 12.77 -5.98 8.72
CA THR A 52 13.55 -5.72 9.93
C THR A 52 12.67 -5.52 11.17
N GLU A 53 11.37 -5.33 10.98
CA GLU A 53 10.36 -5.17 12.02
C GLU A 53 9.33 -6.30 11.94
N LYS A 54 8.75 -6.66 13.08
CA LYS A 54 7.80 -7.78 13.17
C LYS A 54 6.43 -7.43 12.63
N ASP A 55 5.67 -8.48 12.34
CA ASP A 55 4.22 -8.39 12.14
C ASP A 55 3.55 -7.59 13.26
N GLY A 56 2.74 -6.61 12.87
CA GLY A 56 2.04 -5.71 13.79
C GLY A 56 2.77 -4.39 14.06
N TYR A 57 4.03 -4.24 13.65
CA TYR A 57 4.69 -2.93 13.66
C TYR A 57 3.96 -1.98 12.70
N PHE A 58 3.63 -0.80 13.21
CA PHE A 58 3.03 0.29 12.46
C PHE A 58 3.58 1.62 12.96
N ARG A 59 4.05 2.46 12.04
CA ARG A 59 4.45 3.84 12.33
C ARG A 59 3.95 4.77 11.25
N GLU A 60 3.33 5.87 11.65
CA GLU A 60 2.99 6.98 10.77
C GLU A 60 4.05 8.07 10.90
N ASP A 61 4.51 8.59 9.77
CA ASP A 61 5.41 9.74 9.67
C ASP A 61 4.86 10.71 8.62
N SER A 62 3.75 11.34 8.99
CA SER A 62 3.01 12.25 8.12
C SER A 62 3.41 13.70 8.40
N LYS A 63 3.80 14.43 7.36
CA LYS A 63 4.20 15.84 7.47
C LYS A 63 3.80 16.62 6.22
N ASP A 64 3.23 17.81 6.42
CA ASP A 64 2.95 18.80 5.37
C ASP A 64 2.21 18.22 4.14
N GLY A 65 1.19 17.39 4.36
CA GLY A 65 0.42 16.76 3.28
C GLY A 65 1.11 15.57 2.60
N THR A 66 2.24 15.11 3.12
CA THR A 66 2.87 13.84 2.77
C THR A 66 2.55 12.82 3.85
N PHE A 67 1.76 11.79 3.52
CA PHE A 67 1.41 10.72 4.43
C PHE A 67 2.32 9.52 4.21
N THR A 68 3.12 9.15 5.21
CA THR A 68 4.03 7.99 5.13
C THR A 68 3.68 6.97 6.20
N TYR A 69 3.42 5.74 5.78
CA TYR A 69 3.05 4.64 6.65
C TYR A 69 4.08 3.52 6.55
N PHE A 70 4.68 3.17 7.68
CA PHE A 70 5.63 2.08 7.82
C PHE A 70 4.95 0.87 8.43
N PHE A 71 5.20 -0.31 7.84
CA PHE A 71 4.70 -1.59 8.32
C PHE A 71 5.83 -2.60 8.47
N GLY A 72 5.81 -3.37 9.56
CA GLY A 72 6.69 -4.52 9.73
C GLY A 72 6.03 -5.79 9.20
N MET A 73 6.85 -6.70 8.71
CA MET A 73 6.41 -7.96 8.11
C MET A 73 7.47 -9.05 8.29
N GLU A 74 7.08 -10.24 8.71
CA GLU A 74 7.99 -11.39 8.64
C GLU A 74 8.37 -11.73 7.18
N ALA A 75 9.50 -12.42 6.98
CA ALA A 75 9.94 -12.81 5.64
C ALA A 75 8.96 -13.81 4.99
N ILE A 76 8.21 -13.36 3.98
CA ILE A 76 7.24 -14.18 3.24
C ILE A 76 7.81 -14.52 1.86
N HIS A 77 7.92 -15.82 1.58
CA HIS A 77 8.43 -16.31 0.30
C HIS A 77 7.34 -16.81 -0.65
N ASP A 78 6.14 -17.03 -0.13
CA ASP A 78 4.97 -17.38 -0.93
C ASP A 78 4.40 -16.13 -1.61
N GLU A 79 4.24 -16.20 -2.93
CA GLU A 79 3.87 -15.05 -3.75
C GLU A 79 2.43 -14.60 -3.49
N ALA A 80 1.49 -15.54 -3.32
CA ALA A 80 0.08 -15.22 -3.08
C ALA A 80 -0.13 -14.62 -1.68
N LEU A 81 0.57 -15.16 -0.67
CA LEU A 81 0.53 -14.64 0.68
C LEU A 81 1.18 -13.25 0.75
N LEU A 82 2.32 -13.05 0.10
CA LEU A 82 2.98 -11.75 0.03
C LEU A 82 2.08 -10.72 -0.64
N LYS A 83 1.47 -11.07 -1.77
CA LYS A 83 0.48 -10.23 -2.47
C LYS A 83 -0.64 -9.81 -1.53
N THR A 84 -1.26 -10.76 -0.85
CA THR A 84 -2.37 -10.50 0.07
C THR A 84 -1.97 -9.56 1.21
N LYS A 85 -0.78 -9.76 1.79
CA LYS A 85 -0.24 -8.89 2.84
C LYS A 85 0.01 -7.45 2.35
N LEU A 86 0.69 -7.30 1.22
CA LEU A 86 1.01 -5.97 0.67
C LEU A 86 -0.26 -5.18 0.34
N LEU A 87 -1.28 -5.85 -0.20
CA LEU A 87 -2.59 -5.23 -0.44
C LEU A 87 -3.24 -4.78 0.88
N GLY A 88 -3.20 -5.62 1.91
CA GLY A 88 -3.73 -5.28 3.23
C GLY A 88 -3.05 -4.06 3.86
N TYR A 89 -1.72 -3.94 3.71
CA TYR A 89 -1.00 -2.75 4.18
C TYR A 89 -1.39 -1.49 3.41
N LEU A 90 -1.56 -1.58 2.09
CA LEU A 90 -1.98 -0.45 1.27
C LEU A 90 -3.42 0.00 1.60
N GLU A 91 -4.34 -0.95 1.80
CA GLU A 91 -5.70 -0.66 2.27
C GLU A 91 -5.69 0.01 3.63
N THR A 92 -4.93 -0.53 4.58
CA THR A 92 -4.81 0.02 5.93
C THR A 92 -4.29 1.46 5.90
N ALA A 93 -3.26 1.74 5.09
CA ALA A 93 -2.73 3.09 4.91
C ALA A 93 -3.78 4.08 4.40
N ILE A 94 -4.58 3.67 3.39
CA ILE A 94 -5.65 4.49 2.85
C ILE A 94 -6.78 4.68 3.87
N GLU A 95 -7.11 3.69 4.67
CA GLU A 95 -8.09 3.82 5.76
C GLU A 95 -7.61 4.72 6.90
N LYS A 96 -6.31 4.76 7.17
CA LYS A 96 -5.70 5.63 8.19
C LYS A 96 -5.54 7.08 7.71
N THR A 97 -5.47 7.30 6.41
CA THR A 97 -5.39 8.65 5.85
C THR A 97 -6.71 9.38 6.09
N ALA A 98 -6.66 10.64 6.51
CA ALA A 98 -7.81 11.42 6.96
C ALA A 98 -8.75 11.89 5.82
N PHE A 99 -9.13 10.98 4.91
CA PHE A 99 -10.02 11.30 3.80
C PHE A 99 -11.44 11.57 4.27
N THR A 100 -12.20 12.26 3.42
CA THR A 100 -13.65 12.31 3.58
C THR A 100 -14.25 10.93 3.33
N LEU A 101 -15.41 10.64 3.94
CA LEU A 101 -16.09 9.36 3.76
C LEU A 101 -16.32 9.00 2.27
N PRO A 102 -16.77 9.92 1.39
CA PRO A 102 -16.92 9.61 -0.04
C PRO A 102 -15.61 9.24 -0.73
N ASP A 103 -14.50 9.85 -0.34
CA ASP A 103 -13.17 9.54 -0.90
C ASP A 103 -12.69 8.16 -0.43
N HIS A 104 -12.90 7.81 0.84
CA HIS A 104 -12.66 6.45 1.33
C HIS A 104 -13.48 5.40 0.58
N GLU A 105 -14.77 5.66 0.36
CA GLU A 105 -15.64 4.74 -0.41
C GLU A 105 -15.14 4.54 -1.84
N LYS A 106 -14.67 5.61 -2.49
CA LYS A 106 -14.10 5.52 -3.83
C LYS A 106 -12.82 4.69 -3.88
N TYR A 107 -11.90 4.87 -2.92
CA TYR A 107 -10.72 4.02 -2.84
C TYR A 107 -11.08 2.56 -2.56
N LYS A 108 -12.01 2.29 -1.63
CA LYS A 108 -12.51 0.93 -1.35
C LYS A 108 -13.10 0.26 -2.59
N MET A 109 -13.82 1.02 -3.41
CA MET A 109 -14.37 0.53 -4.68
C MET A 109 -13.27 0.16 -5.68
N ILE A 110 -12.22 0.98 -5.82
CA ILE A 110 -11.07 0.70 -6.70
C ILE A 110 -10.39 -0.61 -6.26
N PHE A 111 -10.11 -0.77 -4.96
CA PHE A 111 -9.56 -2.02 -4.42
C PHE A 111 -10.47 -3.23 -4.66
N SER A 112 -11.77 -3.09 -4.39
CA SER A 112 -12.73 -4.18 -4.54
C SER A 112 -12.82 -4.64 -5.99
N GLN A 113 -12.79 -3.71 -6.94
CA GLN A 113 -12.77 -4.05 -8.36
C GLN A 113 -11.47 -4.75 -8.73
N TRP A 114 -10.34 -4.18 -8.33
CA TRP A 114 -9.03 -4.78 -8.62
C TRP A 114 -8.90 -6.19 -8.04
N LYS A 115 -9.34 -6.43 -6.80
CA LYS A 115 -9.32 -7.77 -6.19
C LYS A 115 -10.14 -8.78 -6.98
N LYS A 116 -11.29 -8.40 -7.56
CA LYS A 116 -12.08 -9.31 -8.41
C LYS A 116 -11.36 -9.71 -9.70
N ASP A 117 -10.54 -8.81 -10.24
CA ASP A 117 -9.86 -9.02 -11.51
C ASP A 117 -8.51 -9.75 -11.34
N HIS A 118 -7.96 -9.78 -10.12
CA HIS A 118 -6.57 -10.16 -9.84
C HIS A 118 -6.38 -11.16 -8.68
N MET A 119 -7.42 -11.52 -7.93
CA MET A 119 -7.38 -12.53 -6.85
C MET A 119 -8.39 -13.64 -7.10
#